data_AF-A0A357CXX2-F1
#
_entry.id   AF-A0A357CXX2-F1
#
_cell.length_a   1.000
_cell.length_b   1.000
_cell.length_c   1.000
_cell.angle_alpha   90.00
_cell.angle_beta   90.00
_cell.angle_gamma   90.00
#
_symmetry.space_group_name_H-M   'P 1'
#
loop_
_entity.id
_entity.type
_entity.pdbx_description
1 polymer ?
#
loop_
_entity_poly.entity_id
_entity_poly.type
_entity_poly.pdbx_seq_one_letter_code
_entity_poly.pdbx_strand_id
1 'polypeptide(L)'
;IDLQSEKIVISRDVLEDLVSKKTAALLSCSCLLGCIAANADDTDRNKAITYGYKLGMAFQIADDILDCEGDSDTLGKSTGKDEKSGKSTFVSVLGKENAKQLAKTLTEEA
;
A
#
# COMPACT_ATOMS: atom_id res chain seq x y z
N ILE A 1 7.01 -4.11 -13.08
CA ILE A 1 7.55 -4.17 -11.71
C ILE A 1 6.95 -5.37 -10.98
N ASP A 2 5.69 -5.36 -10.51
CA ASP A 2 5.10 -6.47 -9.72
C ASP A 2 5.35 -7.88 -10.29
N LEU A 3 4.86 -8.19 -11.49
CA LEU A 3 5.09 -9.52 -12.11
C LEU A 3 6.58 -9.83 -12.40
N GLN A 4 7.40 -8.80 -12.63
CA GLN A 4 8.84 -8.99 -12.91
C GLN A 4 9.64 -9.21 -11.62
N SER A 5 9.11 -8.78 -10.48
CA SER A 5 9.75 -8.86 -9.17
C SER A 5 9.35 -10.13 -8.41
N GLU A 6 8.49 -10.98 -8.97
CA GLU A 6 8.16 -12.28 -8.38
C GLU A 6 9.43 -13.13 -8.27
N LYS A 7 9.64 -13.74 -7.09
CA LYS A 7 10.82 -14.56 -6.75
C LYS A 7 12.15 -13.80 -6.71
N ILE A 8 12.12 -12.47 -6.75
CA ILE A 8 13.29 -11.61 -6.64
C ILE A 8 13.15 -10.74 -5.39
N VAL A 9 14.21 -10.68 -4.58
CA VAL A 9 14.28 -9.71 -3.48
C VAL A 9 14.54 -8.34 -4.08
N ILE A 10 13.59 -7.43 -3.91
CA ILE A 10 13.71 -6.04 -4.36
C ILE A 10 14.02 -5.12 -3.19
N SER A 11 14.68 -3.99 -3.46
CA SER A 11 14.94 -2.97 -2.45
C SER A 11 13.64 -2.29 -2.02
N ARG A 12 13.71 -1.63 -0.86
CA ARG A 12 12.63 -0.78 -0.36
C ARG A 12 12.16 0.24 -1.40
N ASP A 13 13.09 0.94 -2.06
CA ASP A 13 12.74 1.99 -3.03
C ASP A 13 11.97 1.42 -4.24
N VAL A 14 12.34 0.23 -4.70
CA VAL A 14 11.64 -0.45 -5.81
C VAL A 14 10.26 -0.93 -5.36
N LEU A 15 10.14 -1.42 -4.11
CA LEU A 15 8.85 -1.80 -3.54
C LEU A 15 7.92 -0.59 -3.38
N GLU A 16 8.44 0.54 -2.87
CA GLU A 16 7.67 1.78 -2.76
C GLU A 16 7.23 2.28 -4.14
N ASP A 17 8.10 2.25 -5.15
CA ASP A 17 7.73 2.61 -6.53
C ASP A 17 6.66 1.68 -7.12
N LEU A 18 6.76 0.36 -6.90
CA LEU A 18 5.74 -0.61 -7.29
C LEU A 18 4.38 -0.23 -6.69
N VAL A 19 4.33 -0.04 -5.38
CA VAL A 19 3.09 0.21 -4.64
C VAL A 19 2.50 1.57 -4.98
N SER A 20 3.35 2.58 -5.18
CA SER A 20 2.93 3.91 -5.62
C SER A 20 2.12 3.85 -6.92
N LYS A 21 2.52 2.99 -7.86
CA LYS A 21 1.91 2.85 -9.19
C LYS A 21 0.74 1.87 -9.23
N LYS A 22 0.78 0.81 -8.42
CA LYS A 22 -0.23 -0.25 -8.42
C LYS A 22 -1.43 0.07 -7.54
N THR A 23 -1.17 0.48 -6.30
CA THR A 23 -2.20 0.61 -5.26
C THR A 23 -2.47 2.08 -4.96
N ALA A 24 -1.43 2.86 -4.63
CA ALA A 24 -1.62 4.25 -4.23
C ALA A 24 -2.19 5.14 -5.34
N ALA A 25 -1.77 4.93 -6.59
CA ALA A 25 -2.29 5.67 -7.74
C ALA A 25 -3.82 5.56 -7.90
N LEU A 26 -4.39 4.36 -7.72
CA LEU A 26 -5.83 4.15 -7.88
C LEU A 26 -6.65 4.77 -6.73
N LEU A 27 -6.15 4.68 -5.50
CA LEU A 27 -6.82 5.33 -4.36
C LEU A 27 -6.73 6.86 -4.47
N SER A 28 -5.56 7.39 -4.82
CA SER A 28 -5.35 8.82 -5.10
C SER A 28 -6.28 9.33 -6.21
N CYS A 29 -6.39 8.58 -7.32
CA CYS A 29 -7.31 8.89 -8.40
C CYS A 29 -8.77 8.91 -7.92
N SER A 30 -9.18 7.93 -7.11
CA SER A 30 -10.56 7.84 -6.58
C SER A 30 -10.91 9.07 -5.73
N CYS A 31 -9.99 9.53 -4.87
CA CYS A 31 -10.19 10.75 -4.08
C CYS A 31 -10.26 11.99 -4.97
N LEU A 32 -9.35 12.11 -5.95
CA LEU A 32 -9.33 13.23 -6.90
C LEU A 32 -10.61 13.32 -7.73
N LEU A 33 -11.14 12.19 -8.21
CA LEU A 33 -12.39 12.15 -9.00
C LEU A 33 -13.57 12.74 -8.23
N GLY A 34 -13.64 12.51 -6.91
CA GLY A 34 -14.63 13.15 -6.04
C GLY A 34 -14.50 14.68 -6.02
N CYS A 35 -13.28 15.20 -5.89
CA CYS A 35 -13.02 16.64 -5.95
C CYS A 35 -13.35 17.25 -7.32
N ILE A 36 -13.02 16.54 -8.41
CA ILE A 36 -13.36 16.98 -9.77
C ILE A 36 -14.88 17.04 -9.96
N ALA A 37 -15.61 16.00 -9.52
CA ALA A 37 -17.07 15.97 -9.60
C ALA A 37 -17.74 17.09 -8.80
N ALA A 38 -17.14 17.50 -7.68
CA ALA A 38 -17.59 18.62 -6.86
C ALA A 38 -17.13 20.00 -7.38
N ASN A 39 -16.38 20.04 -8.49
CA ASN A 39 -15.75 21.24 -9.03
C ASN A 39 -14.88 22.00 -8.00
N ALA A 40 -14.22 21.24 -7.11
CA ALA A 40 -13.31 21.79 -6.09
C ALA A 40 -12.10 22.48 -6.74
N ASP A 41 -11.45 23.38 -6.00
CA ASP A 41 -10.25 24.08 -6.46
C ASP A 41 -9.01 23.19 -6.46
N ASP A 42 -7.90 23.70 -7.02
CA ASP A 42 -6.65 22.96 -7.10
C ASP A 42 -6.02 22.69 -5.72
N THR A 43 -6.32 23.51 -4.71
CA THR A 43 -5.82 23.31 -3.35
C THR A 43 -6.43 22.03 -2.77
N ASP A 44 -7.75 21.87 -2.85
CA ASP A 44 -8.43 20.69 -2.32
C ASP A 44 -8.17 19.44 -3.18
N ARG A 45 -8.02 19.58 -4.50
CA ARG A 45 -7.58 18.48 -5.37
C ARG A 45 -6.20 17.97 -4.98
N ASN A 46 -5.23 18.85 -4.72
CA ASN A 46 -3.89 18.45 -4.30
C ASN A 46 -3.86 17.80 -2.92
N LYS A 47 -4.70 18.26 -1.98
CA LYS A 47 -4.91 17.59 -0.69
C LYS A 47 -5.48 16.18 -0.90
N ALA A 48 -6.50 16.03 -1.74
CA ALA A 48 -7.11 14.73 -2.03
C ALA A 48 -6.13 13.75 -2.69
N ILE A 49 -5.28 14.23 -3.61
CA ILE A 49 -4.20 13.43 -4.21
C ILE A 49 -3.24 12.92 -3.14
N THR A 50 -2.79 13.82 -2.26
CA THR A 50 -1.83 13.51 -1.19
C THR A 50 -2.43 12.52 -0.18
N TYR A 51 -3.66 12.78 0.26
CA TYR A 51 -4.42 11.90 1.14
C TYR A 51 -4.54 10.49 0.54
N GLY A 52 -5.06 10.37 -0.68
CA GLY A 52 -5.27 9.07 -1.31
C GLY A 52 -3.97 8.32 -1.61
N TYR A 53 -2.88 9.05 -1.89
CA TYR A 53 -1.55 8.46 -2.03
C TYR A 53 -1.07 7.84 -0.71
N LYS A 54 -1.06 8.62 0.39
CA LYS A 54 -0.61 8.13 1.70
C LYS A 54 -1.48 6.99 2.21
N LEU A 55 -2.80 7.12 2.05
CA LEU A 55 -3.76 6.06 2.36
C LEU A 55 -3.46 4.79 1.56
N GLY A 56 -3.19 4.88 0.26
CA GLY A 56 -2.89 3.71 -0.55
C GLY A 56 -1.56 3.04 -0.24
N MET A 57 -0.54 3.82 0.15
CA MET A 57 0.70 3.26 0.69
C MET A 57 0.44 2.51 2.01
N ALA A 58 -0.27 3.15 2.96
CA ALA A 58 -0.64 2.54 4.23
C ALA A 58 -1.50 1.28 4.05
N PHE A 59 -2.44 1.30 3.10
CA PHE A 59 -3.31 0.18 2.78
C PHE A 59 -2.51 -1.04 2.33
N GLN A 60 -1.53 -0.87 1.43
CA GLN A 60 -0.71 -2.00 0.99
C GLN A 60 0.14 -2.55 2.14
N ILE A 61 0.72 -1.70 2.98
CA ILE A 61 1.50 -2.17 4.13
C ILE A 61 0.61 -2.97 5.09
N ALA A 62 -0.62 -2.53 5.32
CA ALA A 62 -1.59 -3.27 6.13
C ALA A 62 -1.96 -4.61 5.49
N ASP A 63 -2.17 -4.67 4.17
CA ASP A 63 -2.42 -5.92 3.42
C ASP A 63 -1.25 -6.91 3.59
N ASP A 64 -0.02 -6.44 3.43
CA ASP A 64 1.20 -7.24 3.63
C ASP A 64 1.32 -7.78 5.08
N ILE A 65 0.95 -6.95 6.07
CA ILE A 65 0.91 -7.35 7.49
C ILE A 65 -0.15 -8.43 7.71
N LEU A 66 -1.34 -8.26 7.11
CA LEU A 66 -2.44 -9.21 7.24
C LEU A 66 -2.12 -10.54 6.53
N ASP A 67 -1.46 -10.55 5.38
CA ASP A 67 -1.05 -11.80 4.71
C ASP A 67 0.00 -12.57 5.55
N CYS A 68 0.86 -11.84 6.27
CA CYS A 68 1.89 -12.42 7.13
C CYS A 68 1.37 -12.91 8.49
N GLU A 69 0.54 -12.12 9.18
CA GLU A 69 0.06 -12.42 10.55
C GLU A 69 -1.27 -13.15 10.58
N GLY A 70 -1.98 -13.16 9.46
CA GLY A 70 -3.35 -13.61 9.38
C GLY A 70 -3.56 -15.05 9.81
N ASP A 71 -4.57 -15.25 10.66
CA ASP A 71 -5.25 -16.52 10.78
C ASP A 71 -6.25 -16.66 9.63
N SER A 72 -6.17 -17.76 8.88
CA SER A 72 -7.03 -18.01 7.70
C SER A 72 -8.52 -17.94 8.04
N ASP A 73 -8.87 -18.26 9.29
CA ASP A 73 -10.25 -18.25 9.78
C ASP A 73 -10.81 -16.83 9.96
N THR A 74 -9.96 -15.83 10.21
CA THR A 74 -10.39 -14.43 10.43
C THR A 74 -10.41 -13.61 9.14
N LEU A 75 -9.53 -13.92 8.18
CA LEU A 75 -9.39 -13.17 6.92
C LEU A 75 -10.23 -13.70 5.76
N GLY A 76 -10.82 -14.90 5.89
CA GLY A 76 -11.62 -15.53 4.84
C GLY A 76 -10.84 -15.87 3.56
N LYS A 77 -9.50 -15.90 3.64
CA LYS A 77 -8.56 -16.22 2.55
C LYS A 77 -7.34 -16.99 3.11
N SER A 78 -6.64 -17.70 2.22
CA SER A 78 -5.38 -18.36 2.56
C SER A 78 -4.29 -17.33 2.86
N THR A 79 -3.68 -17.40 4.04
CA THR A 79 -2.55 -16.54 4.46
C THR A 79 -1.21 -17.10 3.99
N GLY A 80 -0.17 -16.27 4.05
CA GLY A 80 1.17 -16.58 3.54
C GLY A 80 1.22 -16.77 2.03
N LYS A 81 0.35 -16.08 1.28
CA LYS A 81 0.34 -16.19 -0.18
C LYS A 81 1.57 -15.54 -0.78
N ASP A 82 2.02 -14.42 -0.22
CA ASP A 82 3.15 -13.68 -0.75
C ASP A 82 4.46 -14.43 -0.53
N GLU A 83 4.62 -15.07 0.62
CA GLU A 83 5.74 -15.97 0.90
C GLU A 83 5.78 -17.15 -0.09
N LYS A 84 4.64 -17.82 -0.30
CA LYS A 84 4.53 -18.93 -1.28
C LYS A 84 4.82 -18.50 -2.72
N SER A 85 4.54 -17.24 -3.04
CA SER A 85 4.78 -16.67 -4.37
C SER A 85 6.18 -16.07 -4.52
N GLY A 86 6.97 -16.04 -3.44
CA GLY A 86 8.30 -15.42 -3.40
C GLY A 86 8.25 -13.91 -3.64
N LYS A 87 7.17 -13.23 -3.23
CA LYS A 87 7.05 -11.78 -3.38
C LYS A 87 7.76 -11.06 -2.23
N SER A 88 8.41 -9.96 -2.55
CA SER A 88 8.90 -9.02 -1.54
C SER A 88 7.73 -8.16 -1.04
N THR A 89 7.59 -8.07 0.28
CA THR A 89 6.56 -7.28 0.96
C THR A 89 7.22 -6.28 1.91
N PHE A 90 6.46 -5.31 2.41
CA PHE A 90 6.98 -4.39 3.42
C PHE A 90 7.38 -5.10 4.69
N VAL A 91 6.68 -6.18 5.06
CA VAL A 91 7.06 -7.02 6.20
C VAL A 91 8.39 -7.72 5.96
N SER A 92 8.63 -8.27 4.76
CA SER A 92 9.90 -8.96 4.47
C SER A 92 11.08 -7.99 4.36
N VAL A 93 10.85 -6.76 3.88
CA VAL A 93 11.91 -5.76 3.67
C VAL A 93 12.25 -4.98 4.93
N LEU A 94 11.24 -4.60 5.74
CA LEU A 94 11.43 -3.73 6.92
C LEU A 94 11.40 -4.49 8.25
N GLY A 95 10.82 -5.69 8.26
CA GLY A 95 10.38 -6.36 9.47
C GLY A 95 9.02 -5.84 9.94
N LYS A 96 8.28 -6.73 10.62
CA LYS A 96 6.89 -6.54 11.06
C LYS A 96 6.65 -5.25 11.85
N GLU A 97 7.45 -4.98 12.88
CA GLU A 97 7.25 -3.80 13.74
C GLU A 97 7.48 -2.48 12.98
N ASN A 98 8.50 -2.43 12.12
CA ASN A 98 8.77 -1.26 11.29
C ASN A 98 7.69 -1.06 10.22
N ALA A 99 7.14 -2.13 9.65
CA ALA A 99 6.01 -2.06 8.74
C ALA A 99 4.77 -1.48 9.43
N LYS A 100 4.45 -1.95 10.66
CA LYS A 100 3.35 -1.39 11.47
C LYS A 100 3.55 0.09 11.77
N GLN A 101 4.76 0.47 12.16
CA GLN A 101 5.07 1.87 12.45
C GLN A 101 4.95 2.75 11.19
N LEU A 102 5.43 2.27 10.03
CA LEU A 102 5.31 3.00 8.77
C LEU A 102 3.84 3.17 8.35
N ALA A 103 3.04 2.11 8.45
CA ALA A 103 1.60 2.18 8.17
C ALA A 103 0.90 3.21 9.07
N LYS A 104 1.24 3.23 10.37
CA LYS A 104 0.73 4.22 11.32
C LYS A 104 1.14 5.64 10.94
N THR A 105 2.42 5.89 10.67
CA THR A 105 2.91 7.21 10.29
C THR A 105 2.22 7.71 9.02
N LEU A 106 2.11 6.88 7.97
CA LEU A 106 1.42 7.26 6.74
C LEU A 106 -0.07 7.55 6.95
N THR A 107 -0.71 6.84 7.89
CA THR A 107 -2.11 7.07 8.26
C THR A 107 -2.29 8.40 9.01
N GLU A 108 -1.38 8.73 9.94
CA GLU A 108 -1.42 9.99 10.70
C GLU A 108 -1.10 11.21 9.83
N GLU A 109 -0.30 11.01 8.79
CA GLU A 109 0.10 12.06 7.86
C GLU A 109 -0.85 12.27 6.66
N ALA A 110 -1.85 11.39 6.48
CA ALA A 110 -2.86 11.47 5.42
C ALA A 110 -3.93 12.51 5.76
#